data_AF-A0A399XEW6-F1
#
_entry.id   AF-A0A399XEW6-F1
#
_cell.length_a   1.000
_cell.length_b   1.000
_cell.length_c   1.000
_cell.angle_alpha   90.00
_cell.angle_beta   90.00
_cell.angle_gamma   90.00
#
_symmetry.space_group_name_H-M   'P 1'
#
loop_
_entity.id
_entity.type
_entity.pdbx_description
1 polymer ?
#
loop_
_entity_poly.entity_id
_entity_poly.type
_entity_poly.pdbx_seq_one_letter_code
_entity_poly.pdbx_strand_id
1 'polypeptide(L)'
;MRIPGEEANLFYKLIWGLQFYVNQQHQILPNIKSANEYAELPMSEKLEVRDALWKNPNLIDVYVEKNPDSLSTQELDIVSKWKRFVAGGFQIFRYLKNYTIFINENSQVYGVLGLYDNLEDLFPGRPLPMMVAAVLLPFKGKIVYDGVLKGYNISFGGSIRSGLNEKYMAAKQNDRIITTLEPEAAPPIQARHQQKPGKDWKPVVEEIVRASEKMRGSSPVQNAAFALLRDSARTAQLVVQQPDDLEEIWRLKEQVQKALNQLQRVLERAEQ
;
A
#
# COMPACT_ATOMS: atom_id res chain seq x y z
N MET A 1 -1.87 13.07 1.92
CA MET A 1 -3.22 12.50 1.64
C MET A 1 -3.94 12.15 2.94
N ARG A 2 -5.20 12.56 3.06
CA ARG A 2 -6.00 12.44 4.29
C ARG A 2 -7.50 12.37 3.99
N ILE A 3 -8.30 11.95 4.96
CA ILE A 3 -9.77 12.04 4.89
C ILE A 3 -10.25 13.50 4.98
N PRO A 4 -11.49 13.82 4.53
CA PRO A 4 -12.09 15.13 4.73
C PRO A 4 -12.15 15.54 6.21
N GLY A 5 -12.12 16.84 6.50
CA GLY A 5 -12.11 17.34 7.89
C GLY A 5 -13.33 16.91 8.72
N GLU A 6 -14.52 16.88 8.11
CA GLU A 6 -15.74 16.39 8.75
C GLU A 6 -15.65 14.90 9.11
N GLU A 7 -15.02 14.10 8.25
CA GLU A 7 -14.75 12.69 8.50
C GLU A 7 -13.72 12.50 9.63
N ALA A 8 -12.70 13.37 9.72
CA ALA A 8 -11.76 13.38 10.83
C ALA A 8 -12.42 13.79 12.15
N ASN A 9 -13.30 14.80 12.15
CA ASN A 9 -14.08 15.20 13.33
C ASN A 9 -14.91 14.02 13.86
N LEU A 10 -15.59 13.31 12.95
CA LEU A 10 -16.37 12.12 13.30
C LEU A 10 -15.48 11.03 13.88
N PHE A 11 -14.32 10.76 13.25
CA PHE A 11 -13.37 9.78 13.77
C PHE A 11 -12.95 10.10 15.22
N TYR A 12 -12.56 11.35 15.49
CA TYR A 12 -12.11 11.75 16.83
C TYR A 12 -13.22 11.75 17.89
N LYS A 13 -14.44 12.16 17.52
CA LYS A 13 -15.62 12.02 18.38
C LYS A 13 -15.78 10.56 18.85
N LEU A 14 -15.73 9.62 17.91
CA LEU A 14 -15.96 8.21 18.19
C LEU A 14 -14.81 7.55 18.96
N ILE A 15 -13.55 7.81 18.57
CA ILE A 15 -12.40 7.15 19.20
C ILE A 15 -12.18 7.67 20.62
N TRP A 16 -12.42 8.96 20.88
CA TRP A 16 -12.30 9.52 22.22
C TRP A 16 -13.44 9.11 23.14
N GLY A 17 -14.68 8.97 22.64
CA GLY A 17 -15.78 8.39 23.40
C GLY A 17 -15.48 6.95 23.83
N LEU A 18 -15.03 6.12 22.89
CA LEU A 18 -14.62 4.74 23.17
C LEU A 18 -13.44 4.67 24.15
N GLN A 19 -12.39 5.45 23.94
CA GLN A 19 -11.23 5.46 24.85
C GLN A 19 -11.59 5.98 26.23
N PHE A 20 -12.44 7.00 26.34
CA PHE A 20 -12.93 7.48 27.63
C PHE A 20 -13.74 6.39 28.36
N TYR A 21 -14.58 5.63 27.65
CA TYR A 21 -15.26 4.47 28.22
C TYR A 21 -14.27 3.42 28.76
N VAL A 22 -13.22 3.09 27.99
CA VAL A 22 -12.14 2.19 28.43
C VAL A 22 -11.44 2.74 29.67
N ASN A 23 -11.17 4.05 29.71
CA ASN A 23 -10.60 4.72 30.87
C ASN A 23 -11.49 4.52 32.12
N GLN A 24 -12.82 4.65 31.99
CA GLN A 24 -13.74 4.43 33.10
C GLN A 24 -13.75 2.98 33.59
N GLN A 25 -13.63 2.00 32.70
CA GLN A 25 -13.60 0.59 33.07
C GLN A 25 -12.32 0.20 33.83
N HIS A 26 -11.19 0.82 33.49
CA HIS A 26 -9.88 0.46 34.03
C HIS A 26 -9.31 1.47 35.03
N GLN A 27 -9.94 2.63 35.22
CA GLN A 27 -9.52 3.71 36.11
C GLN A 27 -8.07 4.19 35.89
N ILE A 28 -7.63 4.22 34.63
CA ILE A 28 -6.24 4.57 34.25
C ILE A 28 -5.96 6.05 34.56
N LEU A 29 -6.88 6.93 34.19
CA LEU A 29 -6.86 8.37 34.44
C LEU A 29 -8.09 8.74 35.30
N PRO A 30 -8.02 8.53 36.63
CA PRO A 30 -9.19 8.63 37.52
C PRO A 30 -9.72 10.07 37.69
N ASN A 31 -8.91 11.08 37.39
CA ASN A 31 -9.29 12.48 37.52
C ASN A 31 -10.12 13.00 36.34
N ILE A 32 -10.20 12.24 35.24
CA ILE A 32 -10.89 12.64 34.02
C ILE A 32 -12.33 12.17 34.09
N LYS A 33 -13.26 13.13 34.00
CA LYS A 33 -14.69 12.88 34.29
C LYS A 33 -15.59 12.94 33.07
N SER A 34 -15.08 13.43 31.94
CA SER A 34 -15.85 13.51 30.69
C SER A 34 -15.02 13.19 29.45
N ALA A 35 -15.69 12.80 28.37
CA ALA A 35 -15.05 12.60 27.06
C ALA A 35 -14.43 13.89 26.52
N ASN A 36 -14.98 15.06 26.85
CA ASN A 36 -14.42 16.37 26.46
C ASN A 36 -13.11 16.65 27.19
N GLU A 37 -13.06 16.43 28.52
CA GLU A 37 -11.80 16.53 29.27
C GLU A 37 -10.76 15.54 28.74
N TYR A 38 -11.17 14.31 28.42
CA TYR A 38 -10.30 13.32 27.81
C TYR A 38 -9.78 13.79 26.45
N ALA A 39 -10.64 14.36 25.60
CA ALA A 39 -10.27 14.87 24.28
C ALA A 39 -9.17 15.95 24.33
N GLU A 40 -9.17 16.80 25.36
CA GLU A 40 -8.19 17.87 25.55
C GLU A 40 -6.82 17.37 26.01
N LEU A 41 -6.72 16.14 26.52
CA LEU A 41 -5.45 15.59 26.98
C LEU A 41 -4.43 15.45 25.84
N PRO A 42 -3.14 15.68 26.13
CA PRO A 42 -2.07 15.43 25.16
C PRO A 42 -2.02 13.94 24.81
N MET A 43 -1.63 13.63 23.57
CA MET A 43 -1.59 12.26 23.08
C MET A 43 -0.69 11.33 23.92
N SER A 44 0.35 11.88 24.55
CA SER A 44 1.25 11.13 25.45
C SER A 44 0.53 10.53 26.66
N GLU A 45 -0.46 11.21 27.21
CA GLU A 45 -1.23 10.75 28.37
C GLU A 45 -2.31 9.73 27.97
N LYS A 46 -2.78 9.79 26.72
CA LYS A 46 -3.78 8.86 26.17
C LYS A 46 -3.20 7.48 25.82
N LEU A 47 -1.87 7.33 25.77
CA LEU A 47 -1.22 6.10 25.31
C LEU A 47 -1.61 4.86 26.12
N GLU A 48 -1.71 4.99 27.45
CA GLU A 48 -2.04 3.84 28.30
C GLU A 48 -3.49 3.38 28.10
N VAL A 49 -4.42 4.32 27.98
CA VAL A 49 -5.84 4.05 27.67
C VAL A 49 -5.99 3.44 26.28
N ARG A 50 -5.30 4.01 25.29
CA ARG A 50 -5.22 3.47 23.92
C ARG A 50 -4.72 2.03 23.91
N ASP A 51 -3.62 1.75 24.61
CA ASP A 51 -3.03 0.41 24.63
C ASP A 51 -3.94 -0.59 25.36
N ALA A 52 -4.65 -0.15 26.41
CA ALA A 52 -5.66 -0.97 27.08
C ALA A 52 -6.83 -1.35 26.15
N LEU A 53 -7.30 -0.41 25.31
CA LEU A 53 -8.33 -0.67 24.30
C LEU A 53 -7.89 -1.77 23.33
N TRP A 54 -6.70 -1.64 22.72
CA TRP A 54 -6.25 -2.58 21.70
C TRP A 54 -5.81 -3.94 22.26
N LYS A 55 -5.44 -4.01 23.54
CA LYS A 55 -5.22 -5.29 24.25
C LYS A 55 -6.52 -6.04 24.56
N ASN A 56 -7.63 -5.32 24.75
CA ASN A 56 -8.93 -5.86 25.14
C ASN A 56 -10.04 -5.44 24.15
N PRO A 57 -10.01 -5.88 22.88
CA PRO A 57 -10.96 -5.42 21.86
C PRO A 57 -12.41 -5.79 22.12
N ASN A 58 -12.71 -6.72 23.03
CA ASN A 58 -14.07 -7.04 23.48
C ASN A 58 -14.76 -5.83 24.13
N LEU A 59 -14.00 -4.84 24.64
CA LEU A 59 -14.56 -3.59 25.16
C LEU A 59 -15.31 -2.79 24.10
N ILE A 60 -14.98 -2.98 22.81
CA ILE A 60 -15.70 -2.37 21.70
C ILE A 60 -17.14 -2.90 21.64
N ASP A 61 -17.35 -4.21 21.78
CA ASP A 61 -18.70 -4.79 21.76
C ASP A 61 -19.53 -4.26 22.93
N VAL A 62 -18.95 -4.23 24.14
CA VAL A 62 -19.63 -3.75 25.34
C VAL A 62 -19.98 -2.26 25.22
N TYR A 63 -19.08 -1.45 24.64
CA TYR A 63 -19.34 -0.04 24.37
C TYR A 63 -20.48 0.15 23.38
N VAL A 64 -20.48 -0.62 22.28
CA VAL A 64 -21.53 -0.58 21.25
C VAL A 64 -22.89 -1.01 21.82
N GLU A 65 -22.92 -2.05 22.66
CA GLU A 65 -24.14 -2.55 23.30
C GLU A 65 -24.72 -1.55 24.32
N LYS A 66 -23.88 -1.00 25.20
CA LYS A 66 -24.32 -0.03 26.21
C LYS A 66 -24.66 1.34 25.64
N ASN A 67 -24.01 1.72 24.54
CA ASN A 67 -24.13 3.01 23.87
C ASN A 67 -24.15 4.22 24.84
N PRO A 68 -23.12 4.38 25.71
CA PRO A 68 -23.13 5.40 26.76
C PRO A 68 -23.20 6.84 26.21
N ASP A 69 -22.69 7.06 25.00
CA ASP A 69 -22.65 8.37 24.35
C ASP A 69 -23.89 8.64 23.46
N SER A 70 -24.90 7.77 23.50
CA SER A 70 -26.12 7.89 22.68
C SER A 70 -25.84 8.07 21.18
N LEU A 71 -24.86 7.32 20.67
CA LEU A 71 -24.46 7.30 19.27
C LEU A 71 -25.59 6.78 18.37
N SER A 72 -25.63 7.31 17.15
CA SER A 72 -26.54 6.83 16.09
C SER A 72 -26.14 5.44 15.59
N THR A 73 -27.07 4.74 14.92
CA THR A 73 -26.80 3.42 14.33
C THR A 73 -25.61 3.42 13.37
N GLN A 74 -25.42 4.49 12.60
CA GLN A 74 -24.29 4.61 11.66
C GLN A 74 -22.96 4.78 12.40
N GLU A 75 -22.96 5.52 13.51
CA GLU A 75 -21.78 5.71 14.36
C GLU A 75 -21.41 4.42 15.09
N LEU A 76 -22.41 3.69 15.61
CA LEU A 76 -22.21 2.39 16.24
C LEU A 76 -21.67 1.35 15.23
N ASP A 77 -22.17 1.36 13.98
CA ASP A 77 -21.64 0.50 12.91
C ASP A 77 -20.14 0.77 12.68
N ILE A 78 -19.73 2.04 12.57
CA ILE A 78 -18.31 2.41 12.43
C ILE A 78 -17.48 1.87 13.59
N VAL A 79 -17.92 2.11 14.84
CA VAL A 79 -17.17 1.68 16.03
C VAL A 79 -17.08 0.16 16.11
N SER A 80 -18.17 -0.56 15.82
CA SER A 80 -18.19 -2.03 15.84
C SER A 80 -17.18 -2.65 14.87
N LYS A 81 -16.99 -2.01 13.70
CA LYS A 81 -16.04 -2.45 12.68
C LYS A 81 -14.59 -2.31 13.11
N TRP A 82 -14.26 -1.44 14.08
CA TRP A 82 -12.88 -1.28 14.57
C TRP A 82 -12.30 -2.54 15.19
N LYS A 83 -13.11 -3.56 15.53
CA LYS A 83 -12.61 -4.90 15.87
C LYS A 83 -11.83 -5.59 14.74
N ARG A 84 -11.99 -5.15 13.49
CA ARG A 84 -11.24 -5.64 12.32
C ARG A 84 -9.89 -4.94 12.18
N PHE A 85 -9.40 -4.27 13.22
CA PHE A 85 -8.13 -3.55 13.19
C PHE A 85 -6.96 -4.47 12.84
N VAL A 86 -5.90 -3.87 12.30
CA VAL A 86 -4.61 -4.53 12.11
C VAL A 86 -3.57 -3.74 12.89
N ALA A 87 -3.05 -4.32 13.96
CA ALA A 87 -1.99 -3.74 14.78
C ALA A 87 -0.66 -4.44 14.54
N GLY A 88 0.44 -3.68 14.59
CA GLY A 88 1.78 -4.26 14.50
C GLY A 88 2.84 -3.29 13.97
N GLY A 89 3.97 -3.86 13.55
CA GLY A 89 5.03 -3.16 12.85
C GLY A 89 4.72 -3.02 11.35
N PHE A 90 4.98 -1.82 10.83
CA PHE A 90 4.81 -1.48 9.42
C PHE A 90 6.01 -0.69 8.90
N GLN A 91 6.38 -0.95 7.65
CA GLN A 91 7.22 -0.04 6.88
C GLN A 91 6.33 0.92 6.09
N ILE A 92 6.40 2.21 6.41
CA ILE A 92 5.93 3.26 5.51
C ILE A 92 6.88 3.26 4.32
N PHE A 93 6.41 2.81 3.17
CA PHE A 93 7.26 2.60 1.99
C PHE A 93 7.19 3.75 0.99
N ARG A 94 6.00 4.33 0.77
CA ARG A 94 5.79 5.38 -0.23
C ARG A 94 4.54 6.20 0.04
N TYR A 95 4.62 7.51 -0.21
CA TYR A 95 3.47 8.42 -0.28
C TYR A 95 2.92 8.45 -1.72
N LEU A 96 1.64 8.13 -1.92
CA LEU A 96 0.96 8.24 -3.21
C LEU A 96 -0.13 9.33 -3.14
N LYS A 97 -0.62 9.78 -4.30
CA LYS A 97 -1.68 10.80 -4.36
C LYS A 97 -2.93 10.45 -3.53
N ASN A 98 -3.31 9.17 -3.51
CA ASN A 98 -4.58 8.74 -2.91
C ASN A 98 -4.44 8.10 -1.52
N TYR A 99 -3.27 7.56 -1.17
CA TYR A 99 -3.01 6.90 0.12
C TYR A 99 -1.50 6.72 0.34
N THR A 100 -1.10 6.43 1.57
CA THR A 100 0.27 6.03 1.92
C THR A 100 0.39 4.50 1.94
N ILE A 101 1.50 3.98 1.42
CA ILE A 101 1.79 2.55 1.42
C ILE A 101 2.42 2.13 2.75
N PHE A 102 1.71 1.26 3.48
CA PHE A 102 2.20 0.56 4.66
C PHE A 102 2.42 -0.91 4.28
N ILE A 103 3.59 -1.45 4.59
CA ILE A 103 3.89 -2.88 4.39
C ILE A 103 4.09 -3.50 5.77
N ASN A 104 3.37 -4.57 6.10
CA ASN A 104 3.56 -5.25 7.39
C ASN A 104 4.62 -6.36 7.29
N GLU A 105 4.93 -6.98 8.42
CA GLU A 105 5.88 -8.09 8.53
C GLU A 105 5.51 -9.30 7.65
N ASN A 106 4.21 -9.54 7.46
CA ASN A 106 3.66 -10.58 6.60
C ASN A 106 3.64 -10.20 5.11
N SER A 107 4.28 -9.09 4.72
CA SER A 107 4.33 -8.60 3.34
C SER A 107 2.98 -8.19 2.74
N GLN A 108 1.97 -7.97 3.58
CA GLN A 108 0.70 -7.40 3.15
C GLN A 108 0.87 -5.89 2.94
N VAL A 109 0.26 -5.37 1.88
CA VAL A 109 0.41 -3.98 1.46
C VAL A 109 -0.92 -3.25 1.66
N TYR A 110 -0.90 -2.19 2.47
CA TYR A 110 -2.07 -1.41 2.84
C TYR A 110 -1.97 0.01 2.26
N GLY A 111 -3.11 0.52 1.76
CA GLY A 111 -3.28 1.93 1.44
C GLY A 111 -3.94 2.65 2.61
N VAL A 112 -3.17 3.46 3.33
CA VAL A 112 -3.58 4.13 4.58
C VAL A 112 -3.72 5.63 4.36
N LEU A 113 -4.80 6.22 4.88
CA LEU A 113 -5.06 7.66 4.88
C LEU A 113 -4.71 8.30 6.23
N GLY A 114 -4.26 9.55 6.18
CA GLY A 114 -4.18 10.42 7.35
C GLY A 114 -5.56 10.87 7.84
N LEU A 115 -5.59 11.43 9.05
CA LEU A 115 -6.77 11.98 9.71
C LEU A 115 -6.82 13.50 9.45
N TYR A 116 -6.45 14.34 10.43
CA TYR A 116 -6.24 15.77 10.18
C TYR A 116 -4.95 16.03 9.41
N ASP A 117 -3.85 15.40 9.78
CA ASP A 117 -2.57 15.63 9.11
C ASP A 117 -2.33 14.61 8.00
N ASN A 118 -1.57 15.00 6.98
CA ASN A 118 -1.05 14.01 6.05
C ASN A 118 0.03 13.19 6.78
N LEU A 119 0.10 11.90 6.49
CA LEU A 119 1.09 11.02 7.13
C LEU A 119 2.54 11.42 6.81
N GLU A 120 2.77 12.10 5.68
CA GLU A 120 4.09 12.63 5.29
C GLU A 120 4.56 13.80 6.17
N ASP A 121 3.62 14.54 6.76
CA ASP A 121 3.91 15.70 7.62
C ASP A 121 4.27 15.27 9.05
N LEU A 122 3.94 14.04 9.45
CA LEU A 122 4.17 13.52 10.80
C LEU A 122 5.66 13.22 11.10
N PHE A 123 6.47 13.00 10.06
CA PHE A 123 7.89 12.69 10.20
C PHE A 123 8.76 13.49 9.23
N PRO A 124 8.82 14.82 9.40
CA PRO A 124 9.50 15.70 8.46
C PRO A 124 10.99 15.34 8.35
N GLY A 125 11.49 15.29 7.12
CA GLY A 125 12.90 15.05 6.81
C GLY A 125 13.39 13.61 7.00
N ARG A 126 12.54 12.66 7.44
CA ARG A 126 12.96 11.25 7.54
C ARG A 126 12.84 10.54 6.17
N PRO A 127 13.88 9.83 5.72
CA PRO A 127 13.82 9.12 4.45
C PRO A 127 12.94 7.87 4.55
N LEU A 128 12.30 7.52 3.44
CA LEU A 128 11.62 6.24 3.28
C LEU A 128 12.60 5.13 2.83
N PRO A 129 12.32 3.86 3.16
CA PRO A 129 11.22 3.40 4.02
C PRO A 129 11.47 3.69 5.51
N MET A 130 10.40 3.80 6.29
CA MET A 130 10.45 4.02 7.75
C MET A 130 9.69 2.94 8.49
N MET A 131 10.29 2.41 9.57
CA MET A 131 9.58 1.50 10.49
C MET A 131 8.73 2.29 11.47
N VAL A 132 7.45 1.92 11.59
CA VAL A 132 6.51 2.45 12.57
C VAL A 132 5.73 1.30 13.22
N ALA A 133 5.29 1.46 14.46
CA ALA A 133 4.20 0.68 15.02
C ALA A 133 2.91 1.50 14.90
N ALA A 134 1.85 0.85 14.42
CA ALA A 134 0.58 1.49 14.11
C ALA A 134 -0.59 0.56 14.41
N VAL A 135 -1.79 1.14 14.55
CA VAL A 135 -3.06 0.41 14.50
C VAL A 135 -3.84 0.96 13.31
N LEU A 136 -4.14 0.09 12.35
CA LEU A 136 -4.92 0.41 11.16
C LEU A 136 -6.38 0.05 11.40
N LEU A 137 -7.29 0.97 11.09
CA LEU A 137 -8.72 0.85 11.37
C LEU A 137 -9.55 0.96 10.09
N PRO A 138 -10.63 0.15 9.96
CA PRO A 138 -11.66 0.43 8.96
C PRO A 138 -12.38 1.74 9.30
N PHE A 139 -12.58 2.57 8.29
CA PHE A 139 -13.38 3.78 8.43
C PHE A 139 -14.03 4.16 7.11
N LYS A 140 -15.35 3.94 7.01
CA LYS A 140 -16.18 4.30 5.84
C LYS A 140 -15.61 3.75 4.53
N GLY A 141 -15.22 2.48 4.52
CA GLY A 141 -14.67 1.78 3.35
C GLY A 141 -13.22 2.15 3.01
N LYS A 142 -12.52 2.84 3.91
CA LYS A 142 -11.10 3.21 3.81
C LYS A 142 -10.32 2.61 4.98
N ILE A 143 -8.99 2.70 4.92
CA ILE A 143 -8.11 2.42 6.06
C ILE A 143 -7.51 3.72 6.55
N VAL A 144 -7.68 3.98 7.85
CA VAL A 144 -7.01 5.06 8.58
C VAL A 144 -6.12 4.47 9.67
N TYR A 145 -5.27 5.31 10.27
CA TYR A 145 -4.57 4.95 11.51
C TYR A 145 -5.35 5.46 12.73
N ASP A 146 -5.03 4.96 13.92
CA ASP A 146 -5.74 5.30 15.16
C ASP A 146 -5.39 6.67 15.78
N GLY A 147 -4.67 7.53 15.04
CA GLY A 147 -4.17 8.81 15.54
C GLY A 147 -2.79 8.74 16.18
N VAL A 148 -2.19 7.55 16.32
CA VAL A 148 -0.83 7.38 16.88
C VAL A 148 0.05 6.54 15.98
N LEU A 149 1.25 7.05 15.67
CA LEU A 149 2.32 6.30 15.02
C LEU A 149 3.58 6.35 15.88
N LYS A 150 4.10 5.19 16.27
CA LYS A 150 5.37 5.10 16.98
C LYS A 150 6.49 4.81 15.98
N GLY A 151 7.22 5.83 15.58
CA GLY A 151 8.37 5.70 14.69
C GLY A 151 9.57 5.08 15.39
N TYR A 152 10.27 4.18 14.70
CA TYR A 152 11.56 3.63 15.16
C TYR A 152 12.72 4.36 14.47
N ASN A 153 13.87 4.45 15.14
CA ASN A 153 15.09 5.00 14.56
C ASN A 153 15.90 3.88 13.88
N ILE A 154 15.37 3.35 12.78
CA ILE A 154 15.97 2.24 12.02
C ILE A 154 16.24 2.72 10.58
N SER A 155 17.43 2.46 10.08
CA SER A 155 17.78 2.67 8.67
C SER A 155 17.76 1.35 7.90
N PHE A 156 17.31 1.40 6.65
CA PHE A 156 17.23 0.21 5.79
C PHE A 156 18.28 0.25 4.69
N GLY A 157 19.07 -0.81 4.58
CA GLY A 157 20.04 -1.00 3.49
C GLY A 157 19.38 -1.34 2.15
N GLY A 158 20.17 -1.30 1.07
CA GLY A 158 19.68 -1.44 -0.31
C GLY A 158 18.90 -2.73 -0.59
N SER A 159 19.34 -3.87 -0.04
CA SER A 159 18.66 -5.15 -0.21
C SER A 159 17.23 -5.15 0.36
N ILE A 160 17.05 -4.63 1.58
CA ILE A 160 15.72 -4.53 2.19
C ILE A 160 14.82 -3.57 1.38
N ARG A 161 15.37 -2.45 0.92
CA ARG A 161 14.64 -1.50 0.07
C ARG A 161 14.17 -2.14 -1.24
N SER A 162 15.02 -2.94 -1.88
CA SER A 162 14.65 -3.69 -3.10
C SER A 162 13.52 -4.67 -2.81
N GLY A 163 13.64 -5.47 -1.74
CA GLY A 163 12.60 -6.42 -1.35
C GLY A 163 11.26 -5.75 -1.04
N LEU A 164 11.26 -4.60 -0.36
CA LEU A 164 10.03 -3.83 -0.12
C LEU A 164 9.42 -3.28 -1.43
N ASN A 165 10.27 -2.84 -2.37
CA ASN A 165 9.81 -2.40 -3.68
C ASN A 165 9.17 -3.55 -4.47
N GLU A 166 9.77 -4.74 -4.47
CA GLU A 166 9.22 -5.93 -5.12
C GLU A 166 7.87 -6.33 -4.51
N LYS A 167 7.76 -6.34 -3.17
CA LYS A 167 6.49 -6.60 -2.47
C LYS A 167 5.40 -5.62 -2.88
N TYR A 168 5.71 -4.33 -2.89
CA TYR A 168 4.77 -3.30 -3.35
C TYR A 168 4.39 -3.47 -4.82
N MET A 169 5.36 -3.72 -5.72
CA MET A 169 5.11 -3.90 -7.15
C MET A 169 4.27 -5.14 -7.43
N ALA A 170 4.55 -6.26 -6.76
CA ALA A 170 3.75 -7.47 -6.85
C ALA A 170 2.32 -7.24 -6.36
N ALA A 171 2.12 -6.56 -5.23
CA ALA A 171 0.79 -6.22 -4.74
C ALA A 171 0.04 -5.29 -5.71
N LYS A 172 0.73 -4.32 -6.30
CA LYS A 172 0.16 -3.39 -7.28
C LYS A 172 -0.22 -4.10 -8.59
N GLN A 173 0.64 -4.96 -9.13
CA GLN A 173 0.41 -5.67 -10.39
C GLN A 173 -0.75 -6.68 -10.29
N ASN A 174 -0.97 -7.24 -9.11
CA ASN A 174 -2.00 -8.25 -8.87
C ASN A 174 -3.26 -7.69 -8.18
N ASP A 175 -3.41 -6.36 -8.08
CA ASP A 175 -4.54 -5.69 -7.39
C ASP A 175 -4.77 -6.15 -5.94
N ARG A 176 -3.67 -6.46 -5.23
CA ARG A 176 -3.64 -6.94 -3.83
C ARG A 176 -3.29 -5.86 -2.81
N ILE A 177 -3.34 -4.58 -3.19
CA ILE A 177 -3.25 -3.48 -2.22
C ILE A 177 -4.57 -3.44 -1.44
N ILE A 178 -4.48 -3.63 -0.13
CA ILE A 178 -5.62 -3.62 0.78
C ILE A 178 -5.94 -2.15 1.10
N THR A 179 -7.05 -1.63 0.55
CA THR A 179 -7.49 -0.24 0.75
C THR A 179 -8.72 -0.13 1.66
N THR A 180 -9.27 -1.26 2.11
CA THR A 180 -10.38 -1.34 3.06
C THR A 180 -10.24 -2.58 3.94
N LEU A 181 -10.63 -2.46 5.22
CA LEU A 181 -10.80 -3.58 6.16
C LEU A 181 -12.29 -3.94 6.32
N GLU A 182 -13.14 -3.43 5.42
CA GLU A 182 -14.57 -3.70 5.32
C GLU A 182 -14.82 -4.54 4.05
N PRO A 183 -14.90 -5.88 4.15
CA PRO A 183 -15.13 -6.75 3.00
C PRO A 183 -16.38 -6.37 2.18
N GLU A 184 -17.42 -5.89 2.87
CA GLU A 184 -18.67 -5.40 2.28
C GLU A 184 -18.50 -4.12 1.45
N ALA A 185 -17.49 -3.29 1.75
CA ALA A 185 -17.18 -2.07 1.02
C ALA A 185 -16.12 -2.30 -0.07
N ALA A 186 -15.55 -3.51 -0.16
CA ALA A 186 -14.56 -3.84 -1.16
C ALA A 186 -15.23 -3.89 -2.54
N PRO A 187 -14.68 -3.19 -3.56
CA PRO A 187 -15.20 -3.33 -4.93
C PRO A 187 -15.12 -4.80 -5.36
N PRO A 188 -16.13 -5.31 -6.10
CA PRO A 188 -16.15 -6.69 -6.58
C PRO A 188 -14.83 -7.04 -7.26
N ILE A 189 -14.32 -8.26 -7.04
CA ILE A 189 -13.07 -8.74 -7.66
C ILE A 189 -13.09 -8.54 -9.19
N GLN A 190 -14.27 -8.68 -9.81
CA GLN A 190 -14.48 -8.46 -11.24
C GLN A 190 -14.30 -7.00 -11.69
N ALA A 191 -14.58 -6.02 -10.84
CA ALA A 191 -14.35 -4.61 -11.15
C ALA A 191 -12.86 -4.21 -11.05
N ARG A 192 -12.04 -5.00 -10.33
CA ARG A 192 -10.59 -4.77 -10.22
C ARG A 192 -9.83 -5.25 -11.46
N HIS A 193 -10.26 -6.36 -12.06
CA HIS A 193 -9.68 -6.92 -13.29
C HIS A 193 -10.14 -6.25 -14.59
N GLN A 194 -11.00 -5.23 -14.55
CA GLN A 194 -11.31 -4.44 -15.74
C GLN A 194 -10.10 -3.55 -16.07
N GLN A 195 -9.08 -4.15 -16.69
CA GLN A 195 -8.12 -3.39 -17.46
C GLN A 195 -8.94 -2.50 -18.39
N LYS A 196 -8.80 -1.17 -18.26
CA LYS A 196 -9.39 -0.24 -19.23
C LYS A 196 -8.98 -0.76 -20.62
N PRO A 197 -9.91 -0.88 -21.59
CA PRO A 197 -9.55 -1.32 -22.93
C PRO A 197 -8.43 -0.42 -23.44
N GLY A 198 -7.22 -0.97 -23.45
CA GLY A 198 -6.04 -0.27 -23.92
C GLY A 198 -6.18 0.00 -25.41
N LYS A 199 -5.48 1.01 -25.90
CA LYS A 199 -5.30 1.17 -27.34
C LYS A 199 -4.80 -0.17 -27.93
N ASP A 200 -5.39 -0.60 -29.04
CA ASP A 200 -4.90 -1.79 -29.73
C ASP A 200 -3.51 -1.51 -30.33
N TRP A 201 -2.49 -2.15 -29.75
CA TRP A 201 -1.10 -2.03 -30.18
C TRP A 201 -0.67 -3.12 -31.15
N LYS A 202 -1.51 -4.15 -31.42
CA LYS A 202 -1.19 -5.23 -32.35
C LYS A 202 -0.64 -4.75 -33.69
N PRO A 203 -1.31 -3.84 -34.43
CA PRO A 203 -0.81 -3.42 -35.75
C PRO A 203 0.54 -2.70 -35.68
N VAL A 204 0.75 -1.89 -34.64
CA VAL A 204 2.01 -1.15 -34.44
C VAL A 204 3.15 -2.11 -34.13
N VAL A 205 2.91 -3.08 -33.25
CA VAL A 205 3.93 -4.06 -32.86
C VAL A 205 4.27 -4.98 -34.03
N GLU A 206 3.28 -5.41 -34.84
CA GLU A 206 3.53 -6.19 -36.06
C GLU A 206 4.40 -5.44 -37.07
N GLU A 207 4.19 -4.13 -37.24
CA GLU A 207 5.03 -3.30 -38.09
C GLU A 207 6.47 -3.26 -37.59
N ILE A 208 6.67 -3.06 -36.27
CA ILE A 208 8.00 -3.05 -35.65
C ILE A 208 8.71 -4.40 -35.84
N VAL A 209 8.00 -5.52 -35.67
CA VAL A 209 8.57 -6.86 -35.91
C VAL A 209 9.01 -6.97 -37.37
N ARG A 210 8.13 -6.68 -38.33
CA ARG A 210 8.45 -6.74 -39.77
C ARG A 210 9.64 -5.85 -40.14
N ALA A 211 9.72 -4.65 -39.58
CA ALA A 211 10.84 -3.74 -39.81
C ALA A 211 12.15 -4.32 -39.23
N SER A 212 12.13 -4.80 -37.98
CA SER A 212 13.31 -5.36 -37.30
C SER A 212 13.86 -6.64 -37.97
N GLU A 213 12.99 -7.45 -38.58
CA GLU A 213 13.40 -8.66 -39.31
C GLU A 213 14.15 -8.36 -40.61
N LYS A 214 13.94 -7.18 -41.20
CA LYS A 214 14.62 -6.74 -42.42
C LYS A 214 15.97 -6.08 -42.16
N MET A 215 16.24 -5.64 -40.92
CA MET A 215 17.49 -4.96 -40.59
C MET A 215 18.69 -5.89 -40.66
N ARG A 216 19.77 -5.42 -41.29
CA ARG A 216 21.08 -6.09 -41.40
C ARG A 216 22.16 -5.08 -41.02
N GLY A 217 23.03 -5.44 -40.09
CA GLY A 217 24.12 -4.56 -39.64
C GLY A 217 25.33 -4.67 -40.55
N SER A 218 26.02 -3.57 -40.76
CA SER A 218 27.31 -3.52 -41.47
C SER A 218 28.50 -3.77 -40.55
N SER A 219 28.27 -3.88 -39.24
CA SER A 219 29.31 -4.18 -38.25
C SER A 219 28.83 -5.20 -37.20
N PRO A 220 29.76 -5.87 -36.49
CA PRO A 220 29.41 -6.76 -35.38
C PRO A 220 28.53 -6.09 -34.31
N VAL A 221 28.82 -4.82 -33.99
CA VAL A 221 28.04 -4.03 -33.02
C VAL A 221 26.61 -3.83 -33.53
N GLN A 222 26.45 -3.42 -34.80
CA GLN A 222 25.12 -3.23 -35.40
C GLN A 222 24.34 -4.54 -35.48
N ASN A 223 24.99 -5.66 -35.82
CA ASN A 223 24.34 -6.96 -35.86
C ASN A 223 23.84 -7.42 -34.49
N ALA A 224 24.64 -7.21 -33.43
CA ALA A 224 24.23 -7.51 -32.07
C ALA A 224 23.07 -6.62 -31.60
N ALA A 225 23.10 -5.32 -31.94
CA ALA A 225 22.02 -4.38 -31.62
C ALA A 225 20.70 -4.74 -32.33
N PHE A 226 20.74 -5.09 -33.62
CA PHE A 226 19.55 -5.50 -34.36
C PHE A 226 18.99 -6.86 -33.92
N ALA A 227 19.84 -7.77 -33.45
CA ALA A 227 19.38 -9.02 -32.83
C ALA A 227 18.60 -8.74 -31.55
N LEU A 228 19.12 -7.89 -30.65
CA LEU A 228 18.41 -7.48 -29.43
C LEU A 228 17.06 -6.82 -29.73
N LEU A 229 17.02 -5.92 -30.73
CA LEU A 229 15.77 -5.26 -31.15
C LEU A 229 14.73 -6.26 -31.63
N ARG A 230 15.13 -7.23 -32.47
CA ARG A 230 14.24 -8.26 -33.01
C ARG A 230 13.66 -9.16 -31.92
N ASP A 231 14.51 -9.63 -31.01
CA ASP A 231 14.07 -10.50 -29.92
C ASP A 231 13.13 -9.75 -28.96
N SER A 232 13.40 -8.47 -28.71
CA SER A 232 12.53 -7.59 -27.92
C SER A 232 11.19 -7.36 -28.62
N ALA A 233 11.18 -7.12 -29.93
CA ALA A 233 9.97 -6.91 -30.72
C ALA A 233 9.09 -8.18 -30.77
N ARG A 234 9.70 -9.36 -30.90
CA ARG A 234 8.99 -10.66 -30.86
C ARG A 234 8.36 -10.92 -29.50
N THR A 235 9.09 -10.60 -28.41
CA THR A 235 8.53 -10.69 -27.06
C THR A 235 7.32 -9.78 -26.91
N ALA A 236 7.40 -8.53 -27.38
CA ALA A 236 6.28 -7.60 -27.35
C ALA A 236 5.08 -8.11 -28.17
N GLN A 237 5.33 -8.70 -29.35
CA GLN A 237 4.28 -9.30 -30.19
C GLN A 237 3.56 -10.42 -29.45
N LEU A 238 4.30 -11.33 -28.81
CA LEU A 238 3.71 -12.41 -28.04
C LEU A 238 2.87 -11.87 -26.88
N VAL A 239 3.41 -10.94 -26.07
CA VAL A 239 2.68 -10.36 -24.92
C VAL A 239 1.38 -9.68 -25.35
N VAL A 240 1.37 -9.00 -26.51
CA VAL A 240 0.17 -8.32 -27.02
C VAL A 240 -0.83 -9.31 -27.64
N GLN A 241 -0.38 -10.43 -28.18
CA GLN A 241 -1.25 -11.45 -28.78
C GLN A 241 -1.79 -12.47 -27.77
N GLN A 242 -0.95 -12.87 -26.81
CA GLN A 242 -1.15 -13.96 -25.85
C GLN A 242 -0.60 -13.55 -24.47
N PRO A 243 -1.22 -12.56 -23.79
CA PRO A 243 -0.70 -12.03 -22.52
C PRO A 243 -0.66 -13.06 -21.38
N ASP A 244 -1.47 -14.11 -21.47
CA ASP A 244 -1.58 -15.16 -20.44
C ASP A 244 -0.63 -16.35 -20.65
N ASP A 245 0.07 -16.42 -21.80
CA ASP A 245 1.08 -17.46 -22.06
C ASP A 245 2.41 -17.12 -21.38
N LEU A 246 2.40 -17.17 -20.05
CA LEU A 246 3.55 -16.79 -19.22
C LEU A 246 4.77 -17.68 -19.48
N GLU A 247 4.58 -18.97 -19.78
CA GLU A 247 5.68 -19.91 -20.04
C GLU A 247 6.48 -19.46 -21.26
N GLU A 248 5.81 -19.17 -22.37
CA GLU A 248 6.45 -18.74 -23.60
C GLU A 248 7.03 -17.32 -23.48
N ILE A 249 6.35 -16.42 -22.75
CA ILE A 249 6.88 -15.08 -22.43
C ILE A 249 8.19 -15.19 -21.65
N TRP A 250 8.27 -16.08 -20.65
CA TRP A 250 9.50 -16.34 -19.91
C TRP A 250 10.62 -16.89 -20.80
N ARG A 251 10.29 -17.81 -21.72
CA ARG A 251 11.24 -18.35 -22.70
C ARG A 251 11.82 -17.27 -23.60
N LEU A 252 11.00 -16.36 -24.12
CA LEU A 252 11.46 -15.25 -24.96
C LEU A 252 12.28 -14.23 -24.16
N LYS A 253 11.93 -13.96 -22.89
CA LYS A 253 12.75 -13.11 -22.01
C LYS A 253 14.19 -13.62 -21.88
N GLU A 254 14.41 -14.93 -21.82
CA GLU A 254 15.76 -15.50 -21.79
C GLU A 254 16.53 -15.29 -23.10
N GLN A 255 15.85 -15.24 -24.25
CA GLN A 255 16.47 -14.92 -25.53
C GLN A 255 16.92 -13.45 -25.59
N VAL A 256 16.05 -12.54 -25.15
CA VAL A 256 16.37 -11.11 -25.03
C VAL A 256 17.60 -10.89 -24.14
N GLN A 257 17.67 -11.57 -22.99
CA GLN A 257 18.82 -11.47 -22.09
C GLN A 257 20.12 -11.95 -22.75
N LYS A 258 20.07 -13.06 -23.50
CA LYS A 258 21.23 -13.56 -24.25
C LYS A 258 21.68 -12.57 -25.31
N ALA A 259 20.74 -11.95 -26.03
CA ALA A 259 21.04 -10.94 -27.05
C ALA A 259 21.67 -9.67 -26.43
N LEU A 260 21.19 -9.23 -25.27
CA LEU A 260 21.76 -8.10 -24.53
C LEU A 260 23.20 -8.40 -24.08
N ASN A 261 23.42 -9.59 -23.49
CA ASN A 261 24.76 -10.03 -23.09
C ASN A 261 25.72 -10.18 -24.29
N GLN A 262 25.20 -10.51 -25.47
CA GLN A 262 25.98 -10.54 -26.70
C GLN A 262 26.38 -9.13 -27.14
N LEU A 263 25.45 -8.16 -27.13
CA LEU A 263 25.74 -6.77 -27.46
C LEU A 263 26.81 -6.19 -26.53
N GLN A 264 26.67 -6.40 -25.21
CA GLN A 264 27.66 -5.96 -24.24
C GLN A 264 29.06 -6.49 -24.56
N ARG A 265 29.20 -7.80 -24.79
CA ARG A 265 30.50 -8.42 -25.13
C ARG A 265 31.11 -7.88 -26.42
N VAL A 266 30.28 -7.50 -27.40
CA VAL A 266 30.77 -6.93 -28.67
C VAL A 266 31.22 -5.48 -28.48
N LEU A 267 30.53 -4.70 -27.63
CA LEU A 267 30.96 -3.34 -27.27
C LEU A 267 32.30 -3.36 -26.52
N GLU A 268 32.43 -4.22 -25.50
CA GLU A 268 33.68 -4.37 -24.73
C GLU A 268 34.89 -4.70 -25.62
N ARG A 269 34.69 -5.47 -26.70
CA ARG A 269 35.76 -5.80 -27.67
C ARG A 269 36.07 -4.68 -28.65
N ALA A 270 35.11 -3.79 -28.92
CA ALA A 270 35.30 -2.67 -29.83
C ALA A 270 36.04 -1.50 -29.16
N GLU A 271 36.10 -1.50 -27.82
CA GLU A 271 36.84 -0.52 -27.01
C GLU A 271 38.30 -0.91 -26.74
N GLN A 272 38.70 -2.14 -27.11
CA GLN A 272 40.08 -2.66 -27.04
C GLN A 272 40.84 -2.37 -28.33
#